data_AF-A0A849I9C5-F1
#
_entry.id   AF-A0A849I9C5-F1
#
_cell.length_a   1.000
_cell.length_b   1.000
_cell.length_c   1.000
_cell.angle_alpha   90.00
_cell.angle_beta   90.00
_cell.angle_gamma   90.00
#
_symmetry.space_group_name_H-M   'P 1'
#
loop_
_entity.id
_entity.type
_entity.pdbx_description
1 polymer ?
#
loop_
_entity_poly.entity_id
_entity_poly.type
_entity_poly.pdbx_seq_one_letter_code
_entity_poly.pdbx_strand_id
1 'polypeptide(L)'
;MADHSLAFKPARARALRRTGIAMTYKQLADGTVVEVLPDGGSKPVPTRTDWDRLARLSDDEIEELAASDPDHPALDDRFWGDAAKQARTVVRLEPDVAAQFGGEEHDLDRRVNAILRDHFRAKRAAS
;
A
#
# COMPACT_ATOMS: atom_id res chain seq x y z
N MET A 1 -21.13 -4.95 27.67
CA MET A 1 -20.12 -5.54 26.75
C MET A 1 -20.54 -5.13 25.35
N ALA A 2 -19.87 -4.15 24.76
CA ALA A 2 -20.26 -3.58 23.47
C ALA A 2 -19.67 -4.41 22.33
N ASP A 3 -20.55 -4.88 21.43
CA ASP A 3 -20.22 -5.58 20.20
C ASP A 3 -19.81 -4.56 19.14
N HIS A 4 -18.53 -4.56 18.76
CA HIS A 4 -17.98 -3.72 17.69
C HIS A 4 -18.00 -4.51 16.37
N SER A 5 -19.18 -4.62 15.76
CA SER A 5 -19.32 -5.14 14.40
C SER A 5 -18.93 -4.05 13.38
N LEU A 6 -17.76 -4.20 12.76
CA LEU A 6 -17.30 -3.33 11.67
C LEU A 6 -18.09 -3.65 10.39
N ALA A 7 -19.11 -2.84 10.11
CA ALA A 7 -19.87 -2.88 8.86
C ALA A 7 -18.98 -2.44 7.67
N PHE A 8 -18.52 -3.40 6.87
CA PHE A 8 -17.84 -3.12 5.61
C PHE A 8 -18.86 -2.64 4.56
N LYS A 9 -18.79 -1.37 4.16
CA LYS A 9 -19.65 -0.80 3.10
C LYS A 9 -19.15 -1.29 1.73
N PRO A 10 -20.00 -1.87 0.86
CA PRO A 10 -19.55 -2.25 -0.48
C PRO A 10 -19.34 -1.00 -1.33
N ALA A 11 -18.15 -0.90 -1.94
CA ALA A 11 -17.87 0.11 -2.96
C ALA A 11 -18.79 -0.09 -4.17
N ARG A 12 -19.31 1.02 -4.71
CA ARG A 12 -20.18 1.03 -5.89
C ARG A 12 -19.49 0.35 -7.07
N ALA A 13 -19.93 -0.86 -7.42
CA ALA A 13 -19.44 -1.59 -8.56
C ALA A 13 -19.89 -0.90 -9.87
N ARG A 14 -18.95 -0.22 -10.52
CA ARG A 14 -19.08 0.20 -11.92
C ARG A 14 -19.11 -1.07 -12.76
N ALA A 15 -20.21 -1.31 -13.48
CA ALA A 15 -20.40 -2.50 -14.30
C ALA A 15 -19.35 -2.57 -15.42
N LEU A 16 -18.22 -3.23 -15.18
CA LEU A 16 -17.40 -3.80 -16.24
C LEU A 16 -17.97 -5.18 -16.56
N ARG A 17 -18.49 -5.33 -17.78
CA ARG A 17 -18.75 -6.63 -18.39
C ARG A 17 -17.42 -7.36 -18.54
N ARG A 18 -17.02 -8.14 -17.53
CA ARG A 18 -15.92 -9.11 -17.63
C ARG A 18 -16.51 -10.50 -17.65
N THR A 19 -16.50 -11.10 -18.83
CA THR A 19 -16.54 -12.54 -19.04
C THR A 19 -15.31 -13.14 -18.36
N GLY A 20 -15.46 -13.50 -17.10
CA GLY A 20 -14.46 -14.17 -16.27
C GLY A 20 -15.08 -14.41 -14.91
N ILE A 21 -15.13 -15.68 -14.48
CA ILE A 21 -15.69 -16.04 -13.17
C ILE A 21 -14.84 -15.32 -12.12
N ALA A 22 -15.41 -14.34 -11.42
CA ALA A 22 -14.74 -13.67 -10.32
C ALA A 22 -14.61 -14.68 -9.17
N MET A 23 -13.45 -15.31 -9.03
CA MET A 23 -13.14 -16.14 -7.88
C MET A 23 -13.03 -15.23 -6.66
N THR A 24 -13.94 -15.41 -5.71
CA THR A 24 -13.99 -14.62 -4.47
C THR A 24 -13.41 -15.46 -3.35
N TYR A 25 -12.45 -14.91 -2.61
CA TYR A 25 -11.86 -15.56 -1.45
C TYR A 25 -12.22 -14.79 -0.18
N LYS A 26 -12.40 -15.51 0.94
CA LYS A 26 -12.62 -14.94 2.26
C LYS A 26 -11.73 -15.64 3.27
N GLN A 27 -11.15 -14.87 4.20
CA GLN A 27 -10.54 -15.43 5.40
C GLN A 27 -11.57 -15.50 6.54
N LEU A 28 -11.66 -16.66 7.18
CA LEU A 28 -12.48 -16.88 8.37
C LEU A 28 -11.75 -16.37 9.64
N ALA A 29 -12.47 -16.29 10.75
CA ALA A 29 -11.92 -15.79 12.02
C ALA A 29 -10.79 -16.67 12.58
N ASP A 30 -10.76 -17.95 12.21
CA ASP A 30 -9.70 -18.91 12.58
C ASP A 30 -8.49 -18.86 11.63
N GLY A 31 -8.48 -17.93 10.66
CA GLY A 31 -7.41 -17.78 9.68
C GLY A 31 -7.57 -18.63 8.42
N THR A 32 -8.54 -19.55 8.37
CA THR A 32 -8.79 -20.40 7.20
C THR A 32 -9.23 -19.56 6.00
N VAL A 33 -8.60 -19.77 4.85
CA VAL A 33 -9.03 -19.17 3.58
C VAL A 33 -10.03 -20.09 2.88
N VAL A 34 -11.16 -19.53 2.46
CA VAL A 34 -12.19 -20.25 1.70
C VAL A 34 -12.43 -19.58 0.35
N GLU A 35 -12.66 -20.39 -0.69
CA GLU A 35 -13.18 -19.95 -1.98
C GLU A 35 -14.71 -19.92 -1.88
N VAL A 36 -15.30 -18.75 -2.15
CA VAL A 36 -16.75 -18.56 -2.22
C VAL A 36 -17.22 -18.93 -3.61
N LEU A 37 -18.05 -19.96 -3.67
CA LEU A 37 -18.63 -20.49 -4.91
C LEU A 37 -19.78 -19.59 -5.39
N PRO A 38 -20.13 -19.64 -6.69
CA PRO A 38 -21.20 -18.81 -7.25
C PRO A 38 -22.59 -19.03 -6.62
N ASP A 39 -22.81 -20.18 -5.99
CA ASP A 39 -24.05 -20.54 -5.27
C ASP A 39 -24.08 -20.01 -3.83
N GLY A 40 -23.05 -19.28 -3.40
CA GLY A 40 -22.89 -18.76 -2.04
C GLY A 40 -22.30 -19.78 -1.06
N GLY A 41 -22.06 -21.02 -1.49
CA GLY A 41 -21.30 -22.01 -0.74
C GLY A 41 -19.83 -21.62 -0.59
N SER A 42 -19.10 -22.30 0.29
CA SER A 42 -17.67 -22.09 0.43
C SER A 42 -16.91 -23.40 0.58
N LYS A 43 -15.71 -23.47 0.01
CA LYS A 43 -14.80 -24.62 0.17
C LYS A 43 -13.45 -24.13 0.70
N PRO A 44 -12.81 -24.88 1.62
CA PRO A 44 -11.46 -24.54 2.10
C PRO A 44 -10.45 -24.50 0.95
N VAL A 45 -9.57 -23.51 0.99
CA VAL A 45 -8.38 -23.46 0.14
C VAL A 45 -7.23 -24.03 0.95
N PRO A 46 -6.66 -25.19 0.56
CA PRO A 46 -5.54 -25.75 1.28
C PRO A 46 -4.35 -24.78 1.19
N THR A 47 -3.71 -24.52 2.34
CA THR A 47 -2.44 -23.80 2.35
C THR A 47 -1.38 -24.67 1.66
N ARG A 48 -0.58 -24.04 0.81
CA ARG A 48 0.60 -24.71 0.19
C ARG A 48 1.87 -24.44 1.00
N THR A 49 1.77 -23.62 2.04
CA THR A 49 2.89 -23.20 2.88
C THR A 49 3.01 -24.17 4.06
N ASP A 50 4.20 -24.75 4.23
CA ASP A 50 4.54 -25.56 5.40
C ASP A 50 4.94 -24.63 6.57
N TRP A 51 3.93 -24.24 7.35
CA TRP A 51 4.11 -23.32 8.48
C TRP A 51 4.95 -23.91 9.61
N ASP A 52 4.86 -25.22 9.83
CA ASP A 52 5.63 -25.92 10.85
C ASP A 52 7.12 -25.90 10.51
N ARG A 53 7.46 -26.08 9.23
CA ARG A 53 8.84 -25.93 8.75
C ARG A 53 9.33 -24.50 8.93
N LEU A 54 8.56 -23.49 8.50
CA LEU A 54 8.96 -22.09 8.62
C LEU A 54 9.18 -21.66 10.07
N ALA A 55 8.33 -22.09 10.99
CA ALA A 55 8.44 -21.76 12.41
C ALA A 55 9.68 -22.35 13.11
N ARG A 56 10.36 -23.31 12.47
CA ARG A 56 11.58 -23.93 13.00
C ARG A 56 12.87 -23.33 12.41
N LEU A 57 12.77 -22.49 11.39
CA LEU A 57 13.95 -21.86 10.80
C LEU A 57 14.54 -20.86 11.77
N SER A 58 15.87 -20.88 11.86
CA SER A 58 16.64 -19.82 12.52
C SER A 58 16.68 -18.55 11.67
N ASP A 59 17.03 -17.42 12.29
CA ASP A 59 17.18 -16.15 11.60
C ASP A 59 18.22 -16.24 10.46
N ASP A 60 19.34 -16.94 10.68
CA ASP A 60 20.38 -17.15 9.66
C ASP A 60 19.85 -17.94 8.45
N GLU A 61 19.05 -18.98 8.68
CA GLU A 61 18.42 -19.76 7.60
C GLU A 61 17.36 -18.94 6.85
N ILE A 62 16.63 -18.06 7.55
CA ILE A 62 15.68 -17.14 6.92
C ILE A 62 16.42 -16.16 5.99
N GLU A 63 17.54 -15.60 6.44
CA GLU A 63 18.35 -14.69 5.62
C GLU A 63 18.96 -15.41 4.41
N GLU A 64 19.43 -16.66 4.55
CA GLU A 64 19.92 -17.45 3.42
C GLU A 64 18.81 -17.75 2.40
N LEU A 65 17.61 -18.11 2.86
CA LEU A 65 16.45 -18.30 1.98
C LEU A 65 16.07 -17.01 1.27
N ALA A 66 16.05 -15.87 1.97
CA ALA A 66 15.73 -14.57 1.38
C ALA A 66 16.79 -14.11 0.37
N ALA A 67 18.07 -14.41 0.60
CA ALA A 67 19.17 -14.05 -0.29
C ALA A 67 19.26 -14.95 -1.54
N SER A 68 18.79 -16.19 -1.45
CA SER A 68 18.80 -17.16 -2.55
C SER A 68 17.51 -17.17 -3.38
N ASP A 69 16.47 -16.44 -2.95
CA ASP A 69 15.20 -16.35 -3.65
C ASP A 69 15.32 -15.51 -4.94
N PRO A 70 15.11 -16.11 -6.13
CA PRO A 70 15.21 -15.40 -7.41
C PRO A 70 14.14 -14.32 -7.61
N ASP A 71 13.01 -14.40 -6.90
CA ASP A 71 11.94 -13.38 -6.94
C ASP A 71 12.20 -12.25 -5.92
N HIS A 72 13.22 -12.38 -5.07
CA HIS A 72 13.62 -11.41 -4.07
C HIS A 72 15.01 -10.83 -4.39
N PRO A 73 15.09 -9.76 -5.23
CA PRO A 73 16.37 -9.12 -5.50
C PRO A 73 16.96 -8.53 -4.21
N ALA A 74 18.29 -8.61 -4.06
CA ALA A 74 18.99 -8.02 -2.94
C ALA A 74 18.65 -6.52 -2.79
N LEU A 75 18.12 -6.13 -1.62
CA LEU A 75 17.71 -4.76 -1.30
C LEU A 75 18.90 -3.90 -0.83
N ASP A 76 20.02 -3.98 -1.55
CA ASP A 76 21.28 -3.32 -1.22
C ASP A 76 21.29 -1.82 -1.61
N ASP A 77 22.40 -1.12 -1.35
CA ASP A 77 22.56 0.30 -1.70
C ASP A 77 22.38 0.56 -3.20
N ARG A 78 22.66 -0.43 -4.06
CA ARG A 78 22.44 -0.31 -5.50
C ARG A 78 20.95 -0.39 -5.83
N PHE A 79 20.19 -1.26 -5.18
CA PHE A 79 18.73 -1.30 -5.28
C PHE A 79 18.11 0.05 -4.92
N TRP A 80 18.63 0.72 -3.88
CA TRP A 80 18.16 2.03 -3.45
C TRP A 80 18.86 3.22 -4.15
N GLY A 81 19.86 2.99 -5.00
CA GLY A 81 20.72 4.04 -5.56
C GLY A 81 19.96 5.08 -6.39
N ASP A 82 18.96 4.62 -7.14
CA ASP A 82 18.08 5.46 -7.96
C ASP A 82 16.74 5.76 -7.27
N ALA A 83 16.54 5.26 -6.04
CA ALA A 83 15.32 5.54 -5.30
C ALA A 83 15.27 7.04 -4.98
N ALA A 84 14.29 7.73 -5.56
CA ALA A 84 14.10 9.16 -5.35
C ALA A 84 13.79 9.43 -3.87
N LYS A 85 14.82 9.86 -3.12
CA LYS A 85 14.65 10.32 -1.74
C LYS A 85 13.88 11.64 -1.79
N GLN A 86 12.60 11.59 -1.43
CA GLN A 86 11.82 12.81 -1.21
C GLN A 86 12.31 13.46 0.09
N ALA A 87 12.92 14.64 -0.01
CA ALA A 87 13.24 15.43 1.16
C ALA A 87 11.92 15.85 1.82
N ARG A 88 11.56 15.17 2.92
CA ARG A 88 10.37 15.51 3.70
C ARG A 88 10.75 16.61 4.67
N THR A 89 10.33 17.84 4.38
CA THR A 89 10.46 18.98 5.30
C THR A 89 9.07 19.40 5.74
N VAL A 90 8.89 19.58 7.05
CA VAL A 90 7.65 20.15 7.59
C VAL A 90 7.76 21.68 7.51
N VAL A 91 6.93 22.30 6.68
CA VAL A 91 6.77 23.75 6.61
C VAL A 91 5.52 24.13 7.40
N ARG A 92 5.62 25.13 8.29
CA ARG A 92 4.44 25.70 8.93
C ARG A 92 3.90 26.83 8.07
N LEU A 93 2.61 26.77 7.75
CA LEU A 93 1.89 27.83 7.08
C LEU A 93 1.01 28.56 8.10
N GLU A 94 0.84 29.87 7.91
CA GLU A 94 -0.15 30.63 8.68
C GLU A 94 -1.57 30.09 8.40
N PRO A 95 -2.50 30.17 9.36
CA PRO A 95 -3.83 29.56 9.23
C PRO A 95 -4.64 30.06 8.04
N ASP A 96 -4.55 31.36 7.74
CA ASP A 96 -5.23 31.99 6.60
C ASP A 96 -4.64 31.55 5.26
N VAL A 97 -3.32 31.42 5.19
CA VAL A 97 -2.59 30.89 4.03
C VAL A 97 -2.93 29.42 3.81
N ALA A 98 -2.91 28.60 4.87
CA ALA A 98 -3.28 27.19 4.81
C ALA A 98 -4.74 27.00 4.34
N ALA A 99 -5.66 27.87 4.79
CA ALA A 99 -7.07 27.83 4.39
C ALA A 99 -7.28 28.08 2.89
N GLN A 100 -6.41 28.84 2.23
CA GLN A 100 -6.48 29.05 0.77
C GLN A 100 -6.19 27.78 -0.04
N PHE A 101 -5.45 26.83 0.52
CA PHE A 101 -5.02 25.66 -0.22
C PHE A 101 -6.09 24.58 -0.31
N GLY A 102 -6.90 24.37 0.75
CA GLY A 102 -8.04 23.44 0.80
C GLY A 102 -7.75 21.96 0.41
N GLY A 103 -8.60 21.02 0.83
CA GLY A 103 -8.51 19.61 0.40
C GLY A 103 -7.61 18.69 1.25
N GLU A 104 -7.36 17.47 0.76
CA GLU A 104 -6.54 16.46 1.44
C GLU A 104 -5.03 16.85 1.45
N GLU A 105 -4.29 16.39 2.45
CA GLU A 105 -2.85 16.72 2.66
C GLU A 105 -1.98 16.47 1.41
N HIS A 106 -2.29 15.43 0.64
CA HIS A 106 -1.58 15.09 -0.61
C HIS A 106 -1.73 16.13 -1.73
N ASP A 107 -2.77 16.96 -1.71
CA ASP A 107 -2.98 18.03 -2.69
C ASP A 107 -2.31 19.34 -2.28
N LEU A 108 -2.09 19.55 -0.98
CA LEU A 108 -1.38 20.71 -0.43
C LEU A 108 0.09 20.72 -0.87
N ASP A 109 0.81 19.62 -0.63
CA ASP A 109 2.24 19.51 -0.94
C ASP A 109 2.55 19.77 -2.42
N ARG A 110 1.68 19.26 -3.31
CA ARG A 110 1.83 19.43 -4.76
C ARG A 110 1.66 20.90 -5.16
N ARG A 111 0.64 21.57 -4.62
CA ARG A 111 0.35 22.98 -4.92
C ARG A 111 1.42 23.91 -4.37
N VAL A 112 1.84 23.71 -3.13
CA VAL A 112 2.92 24.48 -2.50
C VAL A 112 4.21 24.35 -3.30
N ASN A 113 4.60 23.13 -3.67
CA ASN A 113 5.81 22.91 -4.47
C ASN A 113 5.76 23.57 -5.85
N ALA A 114 4.59 23.60 -6.51
CA ALA A 114 4.44 24.28 -7.80
C ALA A 114 4.67 25.79 -7.66
N ILE A 115 4.03 26.43 -6.68
CA ILE A 115 4.17 27.86 -6.41
C ILE A 115 5.63 28.22 -6.10
N LEU A 116 6.28 27.45 -5.23
CA LEU A 116 7.67 27.69 -4.86
C LEU A 116 8.61 27.58 -6.07
N ARG A 117 8.39 26.58 -6.94
CA ARG A 117 9.20 26.40 -8.17
C ARG A 117 9.07 27.59 -9.10
N ASP A 118 7.85 28.08 -9.33
CA ASP A 118 7.62 29.23 -10.20
C ASP A 118 8.24 30.50 -9.61
N HIS A 119 8.09 30.73 -8.30
CA HIS A 119 8.73 31.84 -7.60
C HIS A 119 10.26 31.81 -7.75
N PHE A 120 10.89 30.66 -7.50
CA PHE A 120 12.35 30.54 -7.61
C PHE A 120 12.87 30.65 -9.05
N ARG A 121 12.10 30.18 -10.04
CA ARG A 121 12.42 30.39 -11.46
C ARG A 121 12.40 31.87 -11.82
N ALA A 122 11.34 32.58 -11.45
CA ALA A 122 11.22 34.02 -11.69
C ALA A 122 12.34 34.81 -11.01
N LYS A 123 12.67 34.47 -9.75
CA LYS A 123 13.75 35.12 -8.99
C LYS A 123 15.12 34.91 -9.64
N ARG A 124 15.41 33.71 -10.16
CA ARG A 124 16.66 33.41 -10.87
C ARG A 124 16.78 34.14 -12.20
N ALA A 125 15.69 34.37 -12.92
CA ALA A 125 15.70 35.09 -14.19
C ALA A 125 15.88 36.61 -14.03
N ALA A 126 15.61 37.15 -12.83
CA ALA A 126 15.73 38.56 -12.50
C ALA A 126 17.06 38.93 -11.79
N SER A 127 17.96 37.97 -11.58
CA SER A 127 19.32 38.16 -11.05
C SER A 127 20.35 37.96 -12.15
#